data_AF-A0A6V7NQI8-F1
#
_entry.id   AF-A0A6V7NQI8-F1
#
_cell.length_a   1.000
_cell.length_b   1.000
_cell.length_c   1.000
_cell.angle_alpha   90.00
_cell.angle_beta   90.00
_cell.angle_gamma   90.00
#
_symmetry.space_group_name_H-M   'P 1'
#
loop_
_entity.id
_entity.type
_entity.pdbx_description
1 polymer ?
#
loop_
_entity_poly.entity_id
_entity_poly.type
_entity_poly.pdbx_seq_one_letter_code
_entity_poly.pdbx_strand_id
1 'polypeptide(L)'
;MASLLPPSSILSNSSSPSSSPSSRLPLLSSASRTLRLNRRREFRRGKRVSFKLLSAVSGLNRGLAASEEDLRRAESAAKEIEAVGGAVDLTKDLDKLQGRWKLIYSSAFSSRTLGGSRPGPPIGRLLPITLGQVFQRIDVVSKDFDNIVELQFGTPWPLPPAEATATLAHKFELIGASKIKITFQKTTVKPTGSFSQLPPLEIPRLPDVLRRTSNTGSGEFEVTYLDSDTRITRGDRGELRVFVIS
;
A
#
# COMPACT_ATOMS: atom_id res chain seq x y z
N MET A 1 2.96 108.71 23.48
CA MET A 1 3.09 107.30 23.05
C MET A 1 2.05 107.13 21.96
N ALA A 2 2.34 107.10 20.65
CA ALA A 2 3.41 106.43 19.89
C ALA A 2 3.29 104.89 19.93
N SER A 3 3.35 104.12 18.82
CA SER A 3 3.31 104.47 17.37
C SER A 3 3.33 103.20 16.48
N LEU A 4 2.69 103.25 15.29
CA LEU A 4 2.97 102.47 14.07
C LEU A 4 2.61 100.95 13.97
N LEU A 5 2.44 100.51 12.72
CA LEU A 5 2.37 99.14 12.12
C LEU A 5 3.66 98.92 11.27
N PRO A 6 3.91 97.80 10.53
CA PRO A 6 3.27 96.47 10.41
C PRO A 6 4.28 95.38 10.92
N PRO A 7 4.84 94.34 10.22
CA PRO A 7 4.61 93.60 8.95
C PRO A 7 4.39 92.06 9.15
N SER A 8 4.72 91.21 8.15
CA SER A 8 4.50 89.74 8.14
C SER A 8 5.73 88.93 7.65
N SER A 9 5.96 87.72 8.19
CA SER A 9 6.84 86.63 7.68
C SER A 9 6.26 85.27 8.17
N ILE A 10 5.94 84.23 7.37
CA ILE A 10 6.71 83.32 6.49
C ILE A 10 7.53 82.24 7.27
N LEU A 11 7.49 80.99 6.75
CA LEU A 11 8.04 79.70 7.27
C LEU A 11 7.14 78.94 8.28
N SER A 12 7.02 77.59 8.27
CA SER A 12 7.37 76.58 7.24
C SER A 12 6.80 75.17 7.53
N ASN A 13 6.11 74.56 6.55
CA ASN A 13 6.00 73.10 6.30
C ASN A 13 5.27 72.92 4.94
N SER A 14 5.62 72.06 3.98
CA SER A 14 6.02 70.63 3.98
C SER A 14 4.86 69.70 4.43
N SER A 15 4.41 68.69 3.66
CA SER A 15 4.85 68.22 2.32
C SER A 15 3.72 67.49 1.54
N SER A 16 4.01 67.14 0.28
CA SER A 16 3.12 66.65 -0.81
C SER A 16 2.27 65.39 -0.54
N PRO A 17 1.19 65.15 -1.33
CA PRO A 17 0.23 64.05 -1.10
C PRO A 17 0.65 62.69 -1.72
N SER A 18 -0.03 61.62 -1.31
CA SER A 18 0.06 60.28 -1.93
C SER A 18 -1.32 59.63 -2.12
N SER A 19 -1.42 58.69 -3.06
CA SER A 19 -2.68 58.19 -3.64
C SER A 19 -3.11 56.80 -3.13
N SER A 20 -4.38 56.46 -3.38
CA SER A 20 -5.08 55.26 -2.90
C SER A 20 -4.56 53.94 -3.52
N PRO A 21 -4.59 52.81 -2.79
CA PRO A 21 -4.51 51.47 -3.38
C PRO A 21 -5.91 50.93 -3.72
N SER A 22 -6.20 50.74 -5.00
CA SER A 22 -7.42 50.02 -5.45
C SER A 22 -7.27 48.50 -5.28
N SER A 23 -8.32 47.85 -4.77
CA SER A 23 -8.33 46.42 -4.40
C SER A 23 -8.36 45.49 -5.62
N ARG A 24 -7.17 45.13 -6.14
CA ARG A 24 -7.04 44.10 -7.17
C ARG A 24 -7.18 42.68 -6.60
N LEU A 25 -8.15 41.93 -7.11
CA LEU A 25 -8.16 40.47 -6.95
C LEU A 25 -6.95 39.84 -7.69
N PRO A 26 -6.23 38.88 -7.09
CA PRO A 26 -5.07 38.25 -7.73
C PRO A 26 -5.52 37.32 -8.87
N LEU A 27 -5.24 37.74 -10.11
CA LEU A 27 -5.37 36.91 -11.31
C LEU A 27 -4.38 35.74 -11.24
N LEU A 28 -4.87 34.56 -10.87
CA LEU A 28 -4.12 33.30 -10.92
C LEU A 28 -3.56 33.06 -12.33
N SER A 29 -2.22 33.00 -12.42
CA SER A 29 -1.49 32.79 -13.67
C SER A 29 -2.03 31.60 -14.47
N SER A 30 -2.11 31.78 -15.79
CA SER A 30 -2.53 30.74 -16.74
C SER A 30 -1.70 29.45 -16.58
N ALA A 31 -0.39 29.57 -16.36
CA ALA A 31 0.50 28.45 -16.09
C ALA A 31 0.08 27.64 -14.85
N SER A 32 -0.25 28.31 -13.74
CA SER A 32 -0.75 27.67 -12.51
C SER A 32 -2.10 26.97 -12.75
N ARG A 33 -2.95 27.53 -13.61
CA ARG A 33 -4.24 26.93 -14.01
C ARG A 33 -4.03 25.68 -14.87
N THR A 34 -3.12 25.72 -15.83
CA THR A 34 -2.77 24.58 -16.70
C THR A 34 -2.11 23.44 -15.93
N LEU A 35 -1.15 23.74 -15.03
CA LEU A 35 -0.53 22.76 -14.15
C LEU A 35 -1.56 22.05 -13.26
N ARG A 36 -2.50 22.81 -12.67
CA ARG A 36 -3.60 22.25 -11.85
C ARG A 36 -4.56 21.39 -12.68
N LEU A 37 -4.77 21.71 -13.96
CA LEU A 37 -5.58 20.90 -14.88
C LEU A 37 -4.87 19.60 -15.31
N ASN A 38 -3.58 19.64 -15.63
CA ASN A 38 -2.81 18.43 -15.98
C ASN A 38 -2.72 17.46 -14.79
N ARG A 39 -2.33 17.93 -13.60
CA ARG A 39 -2.29 17.09 -12.38
C ARG A 39 -3.65 16.46 -12.06
N ARG A 40 -4.76 17.17 -12.34
CA ARG A 40 -6.14 16.64 -12.18
C ARG A 40 -6.53 15.65 -13.29
N ARG A 41 -5.96 15.76 -14.51
CA ARG A 41 -6.13 14.77 -15.58
C ARG A 41 -5.33 13.50 -15.31
N GLU A 42 -4.09 13.62 -14.84
CA GLU A 42 -3.21 12.51 -14.45
C GLU A 42 -3.80 11.72 -13.28
N PHE A 43 -4.24 12.39 -12.21
CA PHE A 43 -4.94 11.73 -11.09
C PHE A 43 -6.19 10.95 -11.55
N ARG A 44 -6.99 11.53 -12.47
CA ARG A 44 -8.14 10.83 -13.07
C ARG A 44 -7.76 9.72 -14.06
N ARG A 45 -6.53 9.71 -14.59
CA ARG A 45 -5.97 8.60 -15.38
C ARG A 45 -5.55 7.47 -14.43
N GLY A 46 -4.75 7.76 -13.41
CA GLY A 46 -4.34 6.80 -12.38
C GLY A 46 -5.53 6.09 -11.73
N LYS A 47 -6.53 6.83 -11.24
CA LYS A 47 -7.77 6.24 -10.68
C LYS A 47 -8.55 5.35 -11.67
N ARG A 48 -8.50 5.61 -12.99
CA ARG A 48 -9.12 4.74 -14.01
C ARG A 48 -8.33 3.44 -14.23
N VAL A 49 -7.00 3.48 -14.21
CA VAL A 49 -6.17 2.28 -14.39
C VAL A 49 -6.11 1.44 -13.12
N SER A 50 -6.11 2.06 -11.93
CA SER A 50 -6.35 1.35 -10.67
C SER A 50 -7.67 0.57 -10.71
N PHE A 51 -8.75 1.21 -11.15
CA PHE A 51 -10.04 0.51 -11.34
C PHE A 51 -9.96 -0.66 -12.35
N LYS A 52 -9.20 -0.55 -13.46
CA LYS A 52 -8.95 -1.70 -14.35
C LYS A 52 -8.29 -2.86 -13.60
N LEU A 53 -7.22 -2.60 -12.85
CA LEU A 53 -6.48 -3.64 -12.13
C LEU A 53 -7.34 -4.28 -11.05
N LEU A 54 -8.03 -3.48 -10.23
CA LEU A 54 -8.96 -3.97 -9.20
C LEU A 54 -10.09 -4.82 -9.82
N SER A 55 -10.63 -4.41 -10.96
CA SER A 55 -11.64 -5.18 -11.70
C SER A 55 -11.08 -6.46 -12.35
N ALA A 56 -9.81 -6.48 -12.74
CA ALA A 56 -9.16 -7.65 -13.33
C ALA A 56 -8.80 -8.72 -12.29
N VAL A 57 -8.51 -8.33 -11.04
CA VAL A 57 -8.19 -9.27 -9.95
C VAL A 57 -9.39 -9.65 -9.08
N SER A 58 -10.52 -8.95 -9.22
CA SER A 58 -11.78 -9.28 -8.55
C SER A 58 -12.23 -10.71 -8.91
N GLY A 59 -12.81 -11.42 -7.94
CA GLY A 59 -13.29 -12.80 -8.12
C GLY A 59 -12.20 -13.90 -8.14
N LEU A 60 -10.93 -13.60 -8.47
CA LEU A 60 -9.87 -14.59 -8.65
C LEU A 60 -9.39 -15.33 -7.38
N ASN A 61 -10.09 -15.17 -6.25
CA ASN A 61 -9.71 -15.63 -4.91
C ASN A 61 -8.21 -15.41 -4.61
N ARG A 62 -7.77 -14.16 -4.77
CA ARG A 62 -6.38 -13.69 -4.60
C ARG A 62 -5.33 -14.36 -5.51
N GLY A 63 -5.75 -15.02 -6.57
CA GLY A 63 -4.91 -15.76 -7.50
C GLY A 63 -5.13 -17.28 -7.47
N LEU A 64 -5.76 -17.82 -6.42
CA LEU A 64 -6.00 -19.27 -6.29
C LEU A 64 -6.93 -19.84 -7.39
N ALA A 65 -7.76 -18.99 -8.00
CA ALA A 65 -8.67 -19.32 -9.10
C ALA A 65 -8.28 -18.66 -10.44
N ALA A 66 -7.10 -18.03 -10.54
CA ALA A 66 -6.68 -17.32 -11.75
C ALA A 66 -6.16 -18.30 -12.82
N SER A 67 -6.69 -18.17 -14.03
CA SER A 67 -6.17 -18.80 -15.25
C SER A 67 -4.90 -18.09 -15.77
N GLU A 68 -4.28 -18.65 -16.81
CA GLU A 68 -3.17 -17.99 -17.51
C GLU A 68 -3.61 -16.70 -18.23
N GLU A 69 -4.86 -16.63 -18.69
CA GLU A 69 -5.42 -15.39 -19.24
C GLU A 69 -5.58 -14.33 -18.14
N ASP A 70 -6.12 -14.69 -16.97
CA ASP A 70 -6.26 -13.79 -15.83
C ASP A 70 -4.91 -13.23 -15.36
N LEU A 71 -3.89 -14.10 -15.32
CA LEU A 71 -2.51 -13.71 -15.06
C LEU A 71 -2.01 -12.65 -16.06
N ARG A 72 -2.24 -12.86 -17.36
CA ARG A 72 -1.85 -11.91 -18.41
C ARG A 72 -2.65 -10.60 -18.33
N ARG A 73 -3.95 -10.65 -18.00
CA ARG A 73 -4.81 -9.47 -17.80
C ARG A 73 -4.37 -8.64 -16.59
N ALA A 74 -4.11 -9.28 -15.45
CA ALA A 74 -3.60 -8.63 -14.25
C ALA A 74 -2.20 -8.02 -14.45
N GLU A 75 -1.28 -8.75 -15.08
CA GLU A 75 0.08 -8.27 -15.38
C GLU A 75 0.08 -7.10 -16.37
N SER A 76 -0.81 -7.10 -17.37
CA SER A 76 -0.98 -5.97 -18.29
C SER A 76 -1.56 -4.74 -17.59
N ALA A 77 -2.57 -4.92 -16.73
CA ALA A 77 -3.16 -3.83 -15.97
C ALA A 77 -2.18 -3.23 -14.93
N ALA A 78 -1.32 -4.07 -14.34
CA ALA A 78 -0.23 -3.63 -13.47
C ALA A 78 0.78 -2.76 -14.24
N LYS A 79 1.21 -3.18 -15.43
CA LYS A 79 2.13 -2.39 -16.27
C LYS A 79 1.53 -1.05 -16.72
N GLU A 80 0.23 -1.01 -17.03
CA GLU A 80 -0.44 0.27 -17.32
C GLU A 80 -0.38 1.25 -16.14
N ILE A 81 -0.58 0.79 -14.89
CA ILE A 81 -0.59 1.68 -13.73
C ILE A 81 0.82 2.05 -13.24
N GLU A 82 1.78 1.12 -13.31
CA GLU A 82 3.21 1.40 -13.10
C GLU A 82 3.69 2.52 -14.04
N ALA A 83 3.33 2.45 -15.34
CA ALA A 83 3.66 3.48 -16.33
C ALA A 83 2.94 4.83 -16.13
N VAL A 84 1.81 4.86 -15.41
CA VAL A 84 1.04 6.09 -15.11
C VAL A 84 1.38 6.68 -13.74
N GLY A 85 1.84 5.88 -12.79
CA GLY A 85 2.30 6.32 -11.47
C GLY A 85 3.71 6.93 -11.50
N GLY A 86 4.58 6.40 -12.37
CA GLY A 86 5.99 6.78 -12.41
C GLY A 86 6.83 6.05 -11.35
N ALA A 87 8.10 6.42 -11.22
CA ALA A 87 9.02 5.78 -10.28
C ALA A 87 8.63 6.10 -8.82
N VAL A 88 8.45 5.05 -8.01
CA VAL A 88 8.20 5.17 -6.57
C VAL A 88 9.49 5.51 -5.83
N ASP A 89 9.44 6.52 -4.96
CA ASP A 89 10.57 6.96 -4.14
C ASP A 89 10.23 6.93 -2.64
N LEU A 90 10.42 5.74 -2.06
CA LEU A 90 10.23 5.48 -0.63
C LEU A 90 11.26 6.19 0.26
N THR A 91 12.27 6.89 -0.27
CA THR A 91 13.12 7.76 0.56
C THR A 91 12.37 8.99 1.06
N LYS A 92 11.29 9.38 0.35
CA LYS A 92 10.41 10.50 0.67
C LYS A 92 9.04 10.04 1.14
N ASP A 93 8.53 8.96 0.54
CA ASP A 93 7.15 8.47 0.70
C ASP A 93 7.03 7.24 1.63
N LEU A 94 8.00 6.99 2.52
CA LEU A 94 8.00 5.79 3.38
C LEU A 94 6.78 5.74 4.33
N ASP A 95 6.31 6.91 4.77
CA ASP A 95 5.14 7.10 5.61
C ASP A 95 3.87 6.51 4.98
N LYS A 96 3.74 6.58 3.66
CA LYS A 96 2.59 6.02 2.91
C LYS A 96 2.51 4.50 2.96
N LEU A 97 3.54 3.81 3.49
CA LEU A 97 3.48 2.37 3.76
C LEU A 97 2.84 2.03 5.12
N GLN A 98 2.69 2.99 6.03
CA GLN A 98 2.19 2.78 7.40
C GLN A 98 0.79 2.14 7.40
N GLY A 99 0.56 1.22 8.33
CA GLY A 99 -0.77 0.66 8.59
C GLY A 99 -0.94 -0.79 8.15
N ARG A 100 -2.16 -1.16 7.73
CA ARG A 100 -2.56 -2.55 7.45
C ARG A 100 -3.01 -2.70 6.01
N TRP A 101 -2.27 -3.52 5.26
CA TRP A 101 -2.49 -3.76 3.84
C TRP A 101 -3.09 -5.14 3.61
N LYS A 102 -4.31 -5.21 3.07
CA LYS A 102 -4.97 -6.47 2.67
C LYS A 102 -4.49 -6.91 1.29
N LEU A 103 -3.97 -8.13 1.19
CA LEU A 103 -3.58 -8.74 -0.08
C LEU A 103 -4.85 -9.17 -0.83
N ILE A 104 -5.11 -8.55 -1.99
CA ILE A 104 -6.24 -8.88 -2.86
C ILE A 104 -5.84 -9.76 -4.05
N TYR A 105 -4.56 -9.83 -4.39
CA TYR A 105 -4.05 -10.67 -5.49
C TYR A 105 -2.55 -10.99 -5.35
N SER A 106 -2.15 -12.22 -5.70
CA SER A 106 -0.76 -12.62 -5.88
C SER A 106 -0.62 -13.67 -6.98
N SER A 107 0.23 -13.42 -7.99
CA SER A 107 0.55 -14.43 -9.02
C SER A 107 1.36 -15.62 -8.49
N ALA A 108 1.87 -15.54 -7.25
CA ALA A 108 2.50 -16.66 -6.56
C ALA A 108 1.50 -17.78 -6.19
N PHE A 109 0.21 -17.46 -6.04
CA PHE A 109 -0.82 -18.43 -5.64
C PHE A 109 -1.46 -19.16 -6.82
N SER A 110 -1.47 -18.56 -8.02
CA SER A 110 -1.85 -19.21 -9.28
C SER A 110 -0.73 -20.12 -9.82
N SER A 111 0.52 -19.80 -9.52
CA SER A 111 1.64 -20.70 -9.81
C SER A 111 1.49 -22.00 -9.01
N ARG A 112 1.80 -23.13 -9.65
CA ARG A 112 1.35 -24.50 -9.26
C ARG A 112 1.97 -25.05 -7.97
N THR A 113 2.62 -24.21 -7.16
CA THR A 113 3.38 -24.56 -5.96
C THR A 113 2.66 -24.22 -4.64
N LEU A 114 1.73 -23.25 -4.63
CA LEU A 114 1.11 -22.73 -3.39
C LEU A 114 -0.42 -22.91 -3.31
N GLY A 115 -1.00 -23.77 -4.17
CA GLY A 115 -2.38 -24.25 -4.00
C GLY A 115 -3.42 -23.75 -5.00
N GLY A 116 -3.03 -23.04 -6.05
CA GLY A 116 -3.92 -22.69 -7.16
C GLY A 116 -4.55 -23.94 -7.80
N SER A 117 -5.87 -23.90 -7.99
CA SER A 117 -6.71 -24.92 -8.66
C SER A 117 -6.43 -26.40 -8.35
N ARG A 118 -7.12 -26.93 -7.33
CA ARG A 118 -7.51 -28.36 -7.28
C ARG A 118 -9.05 -28.54 -7.29
N PRO A 119 -9.68 -28.57 -8.47
CA PRO A 119 -11.03 -29.11 -8.62
C PRO A 119 -10.94 -30.64 -8.64
N GLY A 120 -11.22 -31.29 -7.50
CA GLY A 120 -11.24 -32.75 -7.39
C GLY A 120 -11.17 -33.26 -5.94
N PRO A 121 -11.73 -34.45 -5.62
CA PRO A 121 -11.87 -34.93 -4.25
C PRO A 121 -10.53 -35.39 -3.64
N PRO A 122 -10.18 -34.97 -2.41
CA PRO A 122 -8.86 -35.23 -1.81
C PRO A 122 -8.79 -36.58 -1.07
N ILE A 123 -8.77 -37.70 -1.79
CA ILE A 123 -8.34 -38.99 -1.20
C ILE A 123 -6.86 -38.86 -0.82
N GLY A 124 -6.58 -38.65 0.47
CA GLY A 124 -5.22 -38.49 1.01
C GLY A 124 -4.94 -37.21 1.82
N ARG A 125 -5.87 -36.26 1.90
CA ARG A 125 -5.86 -35.20 2.94
C ARG A 125 -7.22 -35.13 3.60
N LEU A 126 -7.32 -35.69 4.81
CA LEU A 126 -8.57 -35.84 5.55
C LEU A 126 -9.25 -34.50 5.89
N LEU A 127 -8.47 -33.41 5.95
CA LEU A 127 -8.90 -32.06 6.31
C LEU A 127 -8.47 -31.06 5.22
N PRO A 128 -9.40 -30.30 4.59
CA PRO A 128 -9.03 -29.22 3.69
C PRO A 128 -8.57 -27.99 4.49
N ILE A 129 -7.38 -27.49 4.18
CA ILE A 129 -6.88 -26.21 4.71
C ILE A 129 -7.23 -25.12 3.68
N THR A 130 -8.10 -24.20 4.05
CA THR A 130 -8.45 -23.01 3.25
C THR A 130 -7.67 -21.80 3.73
N LEU A 131 -7.08 -21.08 2.78
CA LEU A 131 -6.38 -19.82 3.05
C LEU A 131 -7.42 -18.72 3.30
N GLY A 132 -7.58 -18.29 4.56
CA GLY A 132 -8.36 -17.12 4.96
C GLY A 132 -7.71 -15.82 4.45
N GLN A 133 -8.11 -14.66 4.95
CA GLN A 133 -7.55 -13.39 4.45
C GLN A 133 -6.06 -13.25 4.79
N VAL A 134 -5.34 -12.51 3.94
CA VAL A 134 -3.91 -12.25 4.09
C VAL A 134 -3.68 -10.75 4.18
N PHE A 135 -2.91 -10.32 5.17
CA PHE A 135 -2.59 -8.93 5.44
C PHE A 135 -1.10 -8.73 5.67
N GLN A 136 -0.63 -7.49 5.52
CA GLN A 136 0.66 -7.02 5.97
C GLN A 136 0.45 -5.82 6.90
N ARG A 137 0.80 -5.95 8.19
CA ARG A 137 0.93 -4.77 9.07
C ARG A 137 2.35 -4.24 8.93
N ILE A 138 2.47 -2.95 8.64
CA ILE A 138 3.74 -2.25 8.46
C ILE A 138 3.80 -1.10 9.45
N ASP A 139 4.87 -1.06 10.23
CA ASP A 139 5.20 0.08 11.08
C ASP A 139 6.55 0.67 10.66
N VAL A 140 6.48 1.88 10.11
CA VAL A 140 7.60 2.63 9.54
C VAL A 140 8.51 3.21 10.63
N VAL A 141 8.03 3.33 11.86
CA VAL A 141 8.79 3.86 13.01
C VAL A 141 9.60 2.72 13.65
N SER A 142 8.95 1.61 13.99
CA SER A 142 9.61 0.44 14.60
C SER A 142 10.32 -0.48 13.59
N LYS A 143 10.08 -0.26 12.29
CA LYS A 143 10.49 -1.12 11.16
C LYS A 143 9.87 -2.51 11.18
N ASP A 144 8.69 -2.69 11.77
CA ASP A 144 7.98 -3.97 11.77
C ASP A 144 7.26 -4.23 10.43
N PHE A 145 7.27 -5.50 10.01
CA PHE A 145 6.60 -6.00 8.81
C PHE A 145 6.02 -7.39 9.09
N ASP A 146 4.77 -7.41 9.57
CA ASP A 146 4.08 -8.64 9.95
C ASP A 146 3.22 -9.13 8.78
N ASN A 147 3.60 -10.27 8.19
CA ASN A 147 2.73 -10.99 7.26
C ASN A 147 1.74 -11.80 8.10
N ILE A 148 0.46 -11.42 8.08
CA ILE A 148 -0.61 -12.03 8.87
C ILE A 148 -1.50 -12.85 7.93
N VAL A 149 -1.65 -14.14 8.22
CA VAL A 149 -2.41 -15.09 7.41
C VAL A 149 -3.48 -15.75 8.30
N GLU A 150 -4.75 -15.53 7.96
CA GLU A 150 -5.85 -16.34 8.50
C GLU A 150 -5.82 -17.72 7.81
N LEU A 151 -6.00 -18.78 8.60
CA LEU A 151 -6.06 -20.17 8.16
C LEU A 151 -7.35 -20.78 8.70
N GLN A 152 -8.10 -21.41 7.82
CA GLN A 152 -9.30 -22.18 8.17
C GLN A 152 -9.04 -23.65 7.89
N PHE A 153 -9.47 -24.50 8.82
CA PHE A 153 -9.26 -25.94 8.78
C PHE A 153 -10.63 -26.61 8.79
N GLY A 154 -11.03 -27.20 7.67
CA GLY A 154 -12.21 -28.04 7.62
C GLY A 154 -12.02 -29.27 8.50
N THR A 155 -12.87 -29.42 9.50
CA THR A 155 -12.83 -30.48 10.52
C THR A 155 -13.72 -31.67 10.14
N PRO A 156 -13.51 -32.87 10.72
CA PRO A 156 -14.44 -33.98 10.57
C PRO A 156 -15.72 -33.68 11.37
N TRP A 157 -16.88 -34.02 10.82
CA TRP A 157 -18.13 -34.02 11.58
C TRP A 157 -18.01 -34.90 12.84
N PRO A 158 -18.46 -34.47 14.03
CA PRO A 158 -19.29 -33.27 14.32
C PRO A 158 -18.50 -32.04 14.80
N LEU A 159 -17.18 -31.98 14.64
CA LEU A 159 -16.37 -30.88 15.17
C LEU A 159 -16.57 -29.58 14.35
N PRO A 160 -16.68 -28.40 14.99
CA PRO A 160 -16.76 -27.12 14.29
C PRO A 160 -15.43 -26.79 13.59
N PRO A 161 -15.44 -26.07 12.45
CA PRO A 161 -14.23 -25.67 11.75
C PRO A 161 -13.24 -24.96 12.68
N ALA A 162 -11.99 -25.38 12.68
CA ALA A 162 -10.95 -24.73 13.44
C ALA A 162 -10.37 -23.56 12.63
N GLU A 163 -10.02 -22.48 13.32
CA GLU A 163 -9.38 -21.31 12.71
C GLU A 163 -8.10 -20.95 13.45
N ALA A 164 -7.12 -20.40 12.74
CA ALA A 164 -5.94 -19.80 13.35
C ALA A 164 -5.42 -18.61 12.53
N THR A 165 -4.90 -17.60 13.22
CA THR A 165 -4.10 -16.52 12.62
C THR A 165 -2.62 -16.83 12.79
N ALA A 166 -1.89 -17.04 11.69
CA ALA A 166 -0.44 -17.12 11.68
C ALA A 166 0.17 -15.75 11.37
N THR A 167 0.89 -15.16 12.33
CA THR A 167 1.63 -13.92 12.17
C THR A 167 3.11 -14.22 12.01
N LEU A 168 3.69 -13.89 10.85
CA LEU A 168 5.11 -14.02 10.57
C LEU A 168 5.72 -12.63 10.70
N ALA A 169 6.37 -12.36 11.84
CA ALA A 169 6.99 -11.09 12.16
C ALA A 169 8.35 -10.97 11.47
N HIS A 170 8.59 -9.82 10.84
CA HIS A 170 9.86 -9.46 10.19
C HIS A 170 10.23 -8.03 10.58
N LYS A 171 11.51 -7.70 10.54
CA LYS A 171 11.96 -6.31 10.38
C LYS A 171 12.13 -5.99 8.90
N PHE A 172 12.01 -4.71 8.52
CA PHE A 172 12.24 -4.27 7.15
C PHE A 172 13.26 -3.13 7.04
N GLU A 173 14.03 -3.16 5.96
CA GLU A 173 15.10 -2.21 5.62
C GLU A 173 14.88 -1.72 4.18
N LEU A 174 15.10 -0.43 3.93
CA LEU A 174 15.03 0.15 2.59
C LEU A 174 16.41 0.02 1.92
N ILE A 175 16.46 -0.63 0.76
CA ILE A 175 17.70 -0.96 0.02
C ILE A 175 17.66 -0.41 -1.42
N GLY A 176 17.27 0.85 -1.55
CA GLY A 176 17.14 1.58 -2.81
C GLY A 176 16.07 2.67 -2.71
N ALA A 177 15.62 3.19 -3.86
CA ALA A 177 14.46 4.10 -3.89
C ALA A 177 13.12 3.36 -3.68
N SER A 178 12.99 2.16 -4.25
CA SER A 178 11.75 1.37 -4.34
C SER A 178 11.82 0.00 -3.67
N LYS A 179 13.04 -0.53 -3.42
CA LYS A 179 13.27 -1.90 -2.96
C LYS A 179 13.35 -2.00 -1.43
N ILE A 180 12.61 -2.95 -0.86
CA ILE A 180 12.60 -3.30 0.55
C ILE A 180 13.16 -4.71 0.75
N LYS A 181 14.02 -4.86 1.75
CA LYS A 181 14.45 -6.14 2.32
C LYS A 181 13.64 -6.41 3.59
N ILE A 182 13.19 -7.64 3.78
CA ILE A 182 12.61 -8.13 5.03
C ILE A 182 13.47 -9.23 5.64
N THR A 183 13.61 -9.20 6.96
CA THR A 183 14.36 -10.18 7.77
C THR A 183 13.42 -10.76 8.82
N PHE A 184 13.12 -12.06 8.70
CA PHE A 184 12.23 -12.80 9.59
C PHE A 184 12.77 -12.82 11.03
N GLN A 185 11.87 -12.66 12.00
CA GLN A 185 12.17 -12.80 13.43
C GLN A 185 11.52 -14.03 14.04
N LYS A 186 10.19 -14.18 13.91
CA LYS A 186 9.43 -15.30 14.49
C LYS A 186 8.08 -15.53 13.82
N THR A 187 7.53 -16.74 13.99
CA THR A 187 6.14 -17.04 13.67
C THR A 187 5.36 -17.19 14.97
N THR A 188 4.25 -16.49 15.12
CA THR A 188 3.30 -16.66 16.23
C THR A 188 1.97 -17.13 15.65
N VAL A 189 1.50 -18.31 16.06
CA VAL A 189 0.19 -18.87 15.64
C VAL A 189 -0.80 -18.68 16.79
N LYS A 190 -1.91 -18.01 16.51
CA LYS A 190 -3.02 -17.78 17.44
C LYS A 190 -4.25 -18.55 16.98
N PRO A 191 -4.75 -19.55 17.73
CA PRO A 191 -6.06 -20.12 17.49
C PRO A 191 -7.15 -19.03 17.55
N THR A 192 -8.15 -19.11 16.67
CA THR A 192 -9.28 -18.18 16.59
C THR A 192 -10.62 -18.92 16.61
N GLY A 193 -11.73 -18.18 16.59
CA GLY A 193 -13.06 -18.76 16.77
C GLY A 193 -13.20 -19.47 18.12
N SER A 194 -13.77 -20.68 18.12
CA SER A 194 -14.02 -21.50 19.31
C SER A 194 -12.77 -21.85 20.13
N PHE A 195 -11.57 -21.75 19.57
CA PHE A 195 -10.31 -22.09 20.24
C PHE A 195 -9.53 -20.87 20.75
N SER A 196 -10.09 -19.66 20.63
CA SER A 196 -9.47 -18.37 21.02
C SER A 196 -9.04 -18.24 22.49
N GLN A 197 -9.46 -19.15 23.37
CA GLN A 197 -8.98 -19.24 24.76
C GLN A 197 -7.59 -19.87 24.89
N LEU A 198 -7.10 -20.57 23.85
CA LEU A 198 -5.77 -21.19 23.87
C LEU A 198 -4.66 -20.14 23.70
N PRO A 199 -3.53 -20.26 24.43
CA PRO A 199 -2.45 -19.29 24.34
C PRO A 199 -1.79 -19.27 22.94
N PRO A 200 -1.29 -18.11 22.48
CA PRO A 200 -0.48 -18.03 21.25
C PRO A 200 0.74 -18.96 21.31
N LEU A 201 0.92 -19.78 20.28
CA LEU A 201 2.10 -20.63 20.15
C LEU A 201 3.16 -19.89 19.32
N GLU A 202 4.31 -19.62 19.91
CA GLU A 202 5.49 -19.11 19.19
C GLU A 202 6.23 -20.30 18.57
N ILE A 203 6.33 -20.33 17.24
CA ILE A 203 7.03 -21.37 16.49
C ILE A 203 8.30 -20.75 15.89
N PRO A 204 9.50 -21.23 16.27
CA PRO A 204 10.77 -20.66 15.77
C PRO A 204 11.08 -21.00 14.31
N ARG A 205 10.18 -21.71 13.62
CA ARG A 205 10.29 -22.12 12.22
C ARG A 205 8.95 -21.88 11.52
N LEU A 206 8.98 -21.34 10.31
CA LEU A 206 7.78 -21.25 9.46
C LEU A 206 7.30 -22.66 9.12
N PRO A 207 5.97 -22.93 9.08
CA PRO A 207 5.43 -24.11 8.40
C PRO A 207 5.91 -24.15 6.94
N ASP A 208 6.21 -25.34 6.40
CA ASP A 208 6.80 -25.46 5.06
C ASP A 208 5.91 -24.87 3.95
N VAL A 209 4.59 -24.84 4.16
CA VAL A 209 3.60 -24.18 3.27
C VAL A 209 3.85 -22.67 3.11
N LEU A 210 4.54 -22.04 4.08
CA LEU A 210 4.88 -20.62 4.08
C LEU A 210 6.38 -20.35 3.81
N ARG A 211 7.21 -21.38 3.63
CA ARG A 211 8.62 -21.21 3.25
C ARG A 211 8.73 -20.80 1.77
N ARG A 212 9.22 -19.59 1.52
CA ARG A 212 9.83 -19.28 0.20
C ARG A 212 11.08 -20.14 0.04
N THR A 213 11.28 -20.74 -1.14
CA THR A 213 12.27 -21.81 -1.34
C THR A 213 13.70 -21.34 -1.59
N SER A 214 14.07 -20.14 -1.13
CA SER A 214 15.41 -19.55 -1.34
C SER A 214 15.90 -18.78 -0.10
N ASN A 215 16.97 -19.30 0.50
CA ASN A 215 17.85 -18.77 1.55
C ASN A 215 17.28 -18.05 2.81
N THR A 216 17.74 -18.55 3.96
CA THR A 216 18.21 -17.77 5.11
C THR A 216 17.32 -16.61 5.57
N GLY A 217 16.07 -16.92 5.94
CA GLY A 217 15.24 -16.08 6.83
C GLY A 217 15.02 -14.64 6.35
N SER A 218 15.17 -14.36 5.07
CA SER A 218 15.07 -13.01 4.52
C SER A 218 14.51 -13.06 3.10
N GLY A 219 14.07 -11.92 2.60
CA GLY A 219 13.56 -11.80 1.24
C GLY A 219 13.46 -10.36 0.80
N GLU A 220 13.48 -10.14 -0.51
CA GLU A 220 13.37 -8.82 -1.10
C GLU A 220 12.05 -8.69 -1.87
N PHE A 221 11.58 -7.45 -1.98
CA PHE A 221 10.54 -7.05 -2.92
C PHE A 221 10.69 -5.57 -3.29
N GLU A 222 10.18 -5.20 -4.45
CA GLU A 222 10.11 -3.82 -4.90
C GLU A 222 8.68 -3.29 -4.81
N VAL A 223 8.50 -2.04 -4.38
CA VAL A 223 7.21 -1.33 -4.47
C VAL A 223 7.19 -0.57 -5.80
N THR A 224 6.41 -1.06 -6.76
CA THR A 224 6.35 -0.49 -8.13
C THR A 224 5.19 0.47 -8.34
N TYR A 225 4.20 0.45 -7.44
CA TYR A 225 3.15 1.48 -7.38
C TYR A 225 2.67 1.68 -5.93
N LEU A 226 2.39 2.93 -5.55
CA LEU A 226 1.89 3.31 -4.24
C LEU A 226 1.02 4.57 -4.36
N ASP A 227 -0.24 4.49 -3.90
CA ASP A 227 -1.10 5.64 -3.65
C ASP A 227 -1.71 5.60 -2.23
N SER A 228 -2.78 6.35 -1.98
CA SER A 228 -3.46 6.44 -0.68
C SER A 228 -4.27 5.21 -0.27
N ASP A 229 -4.62 4.33 -1.21
CA ASP A 229 -5.51 3.18 -0.96
C ASP A 229 -5.03 1.88 -1.60
N THR A 230 -4.10 1.94 -2.55
CA THR A 230 -3.63 0.81 -3.37
C THR A 230 -2.10 0.78 -3.43
N ARG A 231 -1.50 -0.41 -3.30
CA ARG A 231 -0.06 -0.63 -3.46
C ARG A 231 0.23 -1.90 -4.26
N ILE A 232 1.17 -1.82 -5.18
CA ILE A 232 1.67 -2.96 -5.97
C ILE A 232 3.11 -3.24 -5.56
N THR A 233 3.43 -4.52 -5.39
CA THR A 233 4.82 -4.96 -5.17
C THR A 233 5.20 -6.11 -6.09
N ARG A 234 6.46 -6.18 -6.48
CA ARG A 234 7.05 -7.30 -7.21
C ARG A 234 8.03 -8.04 -6.31
N GLY A 235 7.89 -9.36 -6.19
CA GLY A 235 8.81 -10.19 -5.42
C GLY A 235 10.18 -10.37 -6.09
N ASP A 236 11.11 -10.96 -5.35
CA ASP A 236 12.42 -11.45 -5.81
C ASP A 236 12.36 -12.28 -7.11
N ARG A 237 11.26 -13.02 -7.33
CA ARG A 237 11.00 -13.83 -8.53
C ARG A 237 10.07 -13.17 -9.54
N GLY A 238 9.88 -11.85 -9.46
CA GLY A 238 8.93 -11.09 -10.29
C GLY A 238 7.45 -11.27 -9.91
N GLU A 239 7.15 -11.97 -8.81
CA GLU A 239 5.78 -12.22 -8.32
C GLU A 239 4.99 -10.92 -8.14
N LEU A 240 3.98 -10.67 -8.96
CA LEU A 240 3.07 -9.55 -8.85
C LEU A 240 2.14 -9.74 -7.64
N ARG A 241 2.11 -8.77 -6.73
CA ARG A 241 1.23 -8.74 -5.55
C ARG A 241 0.52 -7.39 -5.47
N VAL A 242 -0.80 -7.41 -5.32
CA VAL A 242 -1.64 -6.20 -5.22
C VAL A 242 -2.31 -6.15 -3.84
N PHE A 243 -2.17 -5.01 -3.19
CA PHE A 243 -2.70 -4.72 -1.86
C PHE A 243 -3.60 -3.51 -1.87
N VAL A 244 -4.56 -3.48 -0.96
CA VAL A 244 -5.34 -2.29 -0.60
C VAL A 244 -5.23 -2.00 0.90
N ILE A 245 -5.39 -0.76 1.32
CA ILE A 245 -5.43 -0.39 2.74
C ILE A 245 -6.69 -0.97 3.42
N SER A 246 -6.60 -1.29 4.72
CA SER A 246 -7.60 -2.03 5.50
C SER A 246 -7.57 -1.71 7.00
#